data_AF-A0A545VJJ9-F1
#
_entry.id   AF-A0A545VJJ9-F1
#
_cell.length_a   1.000
_cell.length_b   1.000
_cell.length_c   1.000
_cell.angle_alpha   90.00
_cell.angle_beta   90.00
_cell.angle_gamma   90.00
#
_symmetry.space_group_name_H-M   'P 1'
#
loop_
_entity.id
_entity.type
_entity.pdbx_description
1 polymer ?
#
loop_
_entity_poly.entity_id
_entity_poly.type
_entity_poly.pdbx_seq_one_letter_code
_entity_poly.pdbx_strand_id
1 'polypeptide(L)'
;MDVLRVAAASTWSYFSDNATLSYCNLVSAQVPTYTNVSALGEKLSADAEILLPDSDRYQHATRRWSVLEAPTISFVVVVATEEDIAQTPVIMFYIAQEGATVVDSKYTKLFEDLGAVVTDKGSGDYTQLSAWTGNDNQSPPCQKAGLANVRFPIDLETYCIETQRIVYNLFAEGTKDTPAFANSLLLFEGYSTQGVKAISSESTAFAFRANNLLVSPLITYQRDGSVALDKKAADFGKSLRQALHHGSGRSEMHTYVNYAYGDESLNNVYGYEEWRQEKLKKLKRMYDPHGRFNFYAPIA
;
A
#
# COMPACT_ATOMS: atom_id res chain seq x y z
N MET A 1 24.52 -8.61 11.95
CA MET A 1 23.54 -7.95 12.83
C MET A 1 22.21 -8.16 12.17
N ASP A 2 21.40 -9.01 12.80
CA ASP A 2 20.27 -9.66 12.16
C ASP A 2 19.11 -8.69 11.94
N VAL A 3 18.58 -8.75 10.72
CA VAL A 3 17.50 -7.90 10.21
C VAL A 3 16.22 -8.72 10.28
N LEU A 4 15.30 -8.34 11.16
CA LEU A 4 13.96 -8.90 11.15
C LEU A 4 13.01 -7.99 10.36
N ARG A 5 12.60 -8.51 9.20
CA ARG A 5 11.62 -7.90 8.30
C ARG A 5 10.29 -8.57 8.57
N VAL A 6 9.37 -7.86 9.22
CA VAL A 6 7.99 -8.32 9.36
C VAL A 6 7.11 -7.41 8.50
N ALA A 7 6.21 -8.03 7.74
CA ALA A 7 5.43 -7.40 6.69
C ALA A 7 4.73 -6.13 7.17
N ALA A 8 5.01 -5.05 6.45
CA ALA A 8 4.39 -3.77 6.67
C ALA A 8 3.58 -3.34 5.44
N ALA A 9 2.38 -2.81 5.67
CA ALA A 9 1.82 -1.77 4.83
C ALA A 9 2.85 -0.64 4.79
N SER A 10 3.60 -0.55 3.70
CA SER A 10 4.61 0.48 3.54
C SER A 10 3.93 1.68 2.91
N THR A 11 3.93 2.78 3.64
CA THR A 11 3.39 4.03 3.14
C THR A 11 4.54 5.01 2.95
N TRP A 12 4.67 5.52 1.75
CA TRP A 12 5.65 6.52 1.36
C TRP A 12 4.94 7.85 1.31
N SER A 13 5.37 8.80 2.12
CA SER A 13 4.83 10.16 2.10
C SER A 13 6.00 11.15 2.03
N TYR A 14 6.21 11.74 0.86
CA TYR A 14 6.97 12.99 0.76
C TYR A 14 5.99 14.14 0.94
N PHE A 15 6.02 14.78 2.11
CA PHE A 15 5.10 15.87 2.39
C PHE A 15 5.45 17.11 1.55
N SER A 16 4.50 17.50 0.72
CA SER A 16 4.32 18.88 0.26
C SER A 16 2.85 19.22 0.40
N ASP A 17 2.50 20.02 1.42
CA ASP A 17 1.28 20.78 1.76
C ASP A 17 -0.14 20.45 1.22
N ASN A 18 -0.38 19.39 0.45
CA ASN A 18 -1.64 19.23 -0.31
C ASN A 18 -2.33 17.84 -0.20
N ALA A 19 -1.99 17.00 0.77
CA ALA A 19 -2.73 15.75 0.99
C ALA A 19 -4.03 16.03 1.75
N THR A 20 -5.16 16.18 1.04
CA THR A 20 -6.49 16.27 1.63
C THR A 20 -7.00 14.88 2.02
N LEU A 21 -7.36 14.71 3.29
CA LEU A 21 -8.16 13.57 3.77
C LEU A 21 -9.63 13.84 3.40
N SER A 22 -10.32 12.86 2.83
CA SER A 22 -11.76 12.94 2.55
C SER A 22 -12.47 11.73 3.15
N TYR A 23 -13.63 11.96 3.78
CA TYR A 23 -14.56 10.90 4.17
C TYR A 23 -15.30 10.44 2.91
N CYS A 24 -15.24 9.14 2.62
CA CYS A 24 -15.91 8.61 1.43
C CYS A 24 -17.42 8.55 1.64
N ASN A 25 -18.19 9.01 0.66
CA ASN A 25 -19.63 8.78 0.58
C ASN A 25 -19.93 7.30 0.25
N LEU A 26 -19.52 6.38 1.12
CA LEU A 26 -20.02 5.00 1.09
C LEU A 26 -21.38 5.00 1.79
N VAL A 27 -22.44 4.70 1.04
CA VAL A 27 -23.76 4.41 1.60
C VAL A 27 -23.61 3.18 2.50
N SER A 28 -23.58 3.41 3.83
CA SER A 28 -23.75 2.43 4.90
C SER A 28 -23.40 0.98 4.52
N ALA A 29 -22.13 0.71 4.19
CA ALA A 29 -21.62 -0.65 4.30
C ALA A 29 -21.46 -0.92 5.80
N GLN A 30 -22.26 -1.84 6.35
CA GLN A 30 -22.11 -2.30 7.72
C GLN A 30 -20.63 -2.67 7.93
N VAL A 31 -19.94 -1.90 8.77
CA VAL A 31 -18.62 -2.24 9.28
C VAL A 31 -18.78 -3.62 9.96
N PRO A 32 -18.09 -4.67 9.51
CA PRO A 32 -18.17 -5.96 10.17
C PRO A 32 -17.77 -5.79 11.63
N THR A 33 -18.70 -6.04 12.55
CA THR A 33 -18.40 -6.11 13.97
C THR A 33 -17.54 -7.35 14.19
N TYR A 34 -16.28 -7.15 14.58
CA TYR A 34 -15.38 -8.23 14.99
C TYR A 34 -16.07 -9.11 16.02
N THR A 35 -16.42 -10.33 15.63
CA THR A 35 -17.24 -11.22 16.46
C THR A 35 -16.41 -12.28 17.18
N ASN A 36 -15.08 -12.29 17.04
CA ASN A 36 -14.28 -13.30 17.72
C ASN A 36 -12.85 -12.85 18.09
N VAL A 37 -12.78 -11.93 19.06
CA VAL A 37 -11.53 -11.53 19.72
C VAL A 37 -10.86 -12.71 20.42
N SER A 38 -11.64 -13.66 20.92
CA SER A 38 -11.15 -14.88 21.58
C SER A 38 -10.28 -15.73 20.65
N ALA A 39 -10.68 -15.88 19.39
CA ALA A 39 -9.89 -16.63 18.38
C ALA A 39 -8.60 -15.91 17.95
N LEU A 40 -8.46 -14.60 18.20
CA LEU A 40 -7.20 -13.89 18.03
C LEU A 40 -6.29 -14.14 19.25
N GLY A 41 -6.84 -14.05 20.47
CA GLY A 41 -6.10 -14.31 21.71
C GLY A 41 -5.46 -15.70 21.77
N GLU A 42 -6.16 -16.73 21.26
CA GLU A 42 -5.63 -18.10 21.17
C GLU A 42 -4.40 -18.26 20.26
N LYS A 43 -4.15 -17.30 19.36
CA LYS A 43 -3.04 -17.31 18.40
C LYS A 43 -1.90 -16.41 18.80
N LEU A 44 -2.11 -15.55 19.78
CA LEU A 44 -1.05 -14.75 20.33
C LEU A 44 -0.28 -15.58 21.37
N SER A 45 0.97 -15.23 21.57
CA SER A 45 1.82 -15.72 22.63
C SER A 45 1.17 -15.42 23.99
N ALA A 46 1.53 -16.22 24.99
CA ALA A 46 0.92 -16.14 26.32
C ALA A 46 1.10 -14.77 27.00
N ASP A 47 2.10 -13.99 26.58
CA ASP A 47 2.43 -12.67 27.13
C ASP A 47 1.80 -11.52 26.33
N ALA A 48 1.20 -11.81 25.18
CA ALA A 48 0.47 -10.83 24.40
C ALA A 48 -0.92 -10.57 24.99
N GLU A 49 -1.43 -9.36 24.77
CA GLU A 49 -2.66 -8.92 25.40
C GLU A 49 -3.59 -8.26 24.39
N ILE A 50 -4.88 -8.51 24.53
CA ILE A 50 -5.91 -7.80 23.78
C ILE A 50 -6.66 -6.88 24.73
N LEU A 51 -6.48 -5.57 24.55
CA LEU A 51 -7.19 -4.56 25.32
C LEU A 51 -8.52 -4.27 24.65
N LEU A 52 -9.62 -4.47 25.38
CA LEU A 52 -10.98 -4.20 24.94
C LEU A 52 -11.46 -2.81 25.42
N PRO A 53 -12.47 -2.20 24.76
CA PRO A 53 -12.93 -0.84 25.06
C PRO A 53 -13.32 -0.53 26.51
N ASP A 54 -13.68 -1.57 27.26
CA ASP A 54 -14.08 -1.54 28.66
C ASP A 54 -12.91 -1.56 29.65
N SER A 55 -11.67 -1.77 29.20
CA SER A 55 -10.49 -1.80 30.07
C SER A 55 -9.81 -0.43 30.24
N ASP A 56 -9.33 -0.12 31.45
CA ASP A 56 -8.59 1.13 31.72
C ASP A 56 -7.34 1.27 30.85
N ARG A 57 -6.65 0.15 30.61
CA ARG A 57 -5.47 0.10 29.74
C ARG A 57 -5.80 0.37 28.29
N TYR A 58 -6.98 -0.02 27.81
CA TYR A 58 -7.45 0.38 26.48
C TYR A 58 -7.61 1.90 26.38
N GLN A 59 -8.21 2.55 27.38
CA GLN A 59 -8.39 4.01 27.36
C GLN A 59 -7.05 4.75 27.33
N HIS A 60 -6.03 4.19 28.00
CA HIS A 60 -4.65 4.67 27.91
C HIS A 60 -3.98 4.36 26.56
N ALA A 61 -4.14 3.15 26.03
CA ALA A 61 -3.54 2.72 24.77
C ALA A 61 -4.19 3.38 23.53
N THR A 62 -5.44 3.81 23.66
CA THR A 62 -6.19 4.54 22.62
C THR A 62 -6.25 6.04 22.89
N ARG A 63 -5.50 6.52 23.89
CA ARG A 63 -5.47 7.93 24.27
C ARG A 63 -4.87 8.75 23.14
N ARG A 64 -5.62 9.72 22.65
CA ARG A 64 -5.21 10.60 21.55
C ARG A 64 -5.11 12.04 22.01
N TRP A 65 -4.16 12.77 21.44
CA TRP A 65 -4.06 14.22 21.54
C TRP A 65 -4.57 14.85 20.24
N SER A 66 -5.86 14.70 19.95
CA SER A 66 -6.48 15.27 18.74
C SER A 66 -7.85 15.85 19.05
N VAL A 67 -8.18 16.97 18.40
CA VAL A 67 -9.50 17.63 18.45
C VAL A 67 -10.47 17.14 17.37
N LEU A 68 -10.03 16.17 16.53
CA LEU A 68 -10.86 15.54 15.51
C LEU A 68 -11.65 14.36 16.09
N GLU A 69 -12.78 14.03 15.45
CA GLU A 69 -13.63 12.92 15.85
C GLU A 69 -12.83 11.62 16.01
N ALA A 70 -13.07 10.91 17.11
CA ALA A 70 -12.29 9.73 17.44
C ALA A 70 -12.76 8.52 16.63
N PRO A 71 -11.86 7.79 15.93
CA PRO A 71 -12.23 6.54 15.32
C PRO A 71 -12.63 5.55 16.41
N THR A 72 -13.68 4.77 16.19
CA THR A 72 -14.04 3.66 17.07
C THR A 72 -12.99 2.55 16.89
N ILE A 73 -12.05 2.45 17.82
CA ILE A 73 -11.11 1.33 17.91
C ILE A 73 -11.89 0.14 18.50
N SER A 74 -11.76 -1.05 17.92
CA SER A 74 -12.53 -2.22 18.38
C SER A 74 -11.81 -2.98 19.49
N PHE A 75 -10.48 -3.04 19.42
CA PHE A 75 -9.56 -3.60 20.42
C PHE A 75 -8.12 -3.17 20.08
N VAL A 76 -7.20 -3.28 21.03
CA VAL A 76 -5.76 -3.03 20.83
C VAL A 76 -5.00 -4.32 21.13
N VAL A 77 -4.09 -4.74 20.24
CA VAL A 77 -3.20 -5.87 20.51
C VAL A 77 -1.86 -5.34 21.00
N VAL A 78 -1.49 -5.72 22.22
CA VAL A 78 -0.15 -5.53 22.77
C VAL A 78 0.64 -6.80 22.42
N VAL A 79 1.49 -6.69 21.42
CA VAL A 79 2.35 -7.79 20.97
C VAL A 79 3.49 -8.04 21.98
N ALA A 80 3.84 -9.30 22.23
CA ALA A 80 4.94 -9.65 23.14
C ALA A 80 6.11 -10.34 22.42
N THR A 81 5.85 -10.96 21.26
CA THR A 81 6.83 -11.71 20.46
C THR A 81 6.70 -11.37 18.98
N GLU A 82 7.73 -11.71 18.20
CA GLU A 82 7.71 -11.55 16.73
C GLU A 82 6.63 -12.40 16.05
N GLU A 83 6.24 -13.53 16.67
CA GLU A 83 5.13 -14.35 16.21
C GLU A 83 3.78 -13.62 16.38
N ASP A 84 3.61 -12.79 17.41
CA ASP A 84 2.41 -11.95 17.58
C ASP A 84 2.28 -10.88 16.50
N ILE A 85 3.44 -10.37 16.06
CA ILE A 85 3.53 -9.48 14.91
C ILE A 85 3.22 -10.27 13.63
N ALA A 86 3.65 -11.53 13.51
CA ALA A 86 3.26 -12.38 12.38
C ALA A 86 1.74 -12.65 12.33
N GLN A 87 1.02 -12.53 13.45
CA GLN A 87 -0.45 -12.59 13.48
C GLN A 87 -1.15 -11.28 13.09
N THR A 88 -0.44 -10.15 12.90
CA THR A 88 -1.02 -8.83 12.58
C THR A 88 -0.16 -7.97 11.63
N PRO A 89 -0.69 -7.45 10.50
CA PRO A 89 0.10 -6.60 9.61
C PRO A 89 0.65 -5.35 10.29
N VAL A 90 1.92 -5.01 10.04
CA VAL A 90 2.53 -3.77 10.54
C VAL A 90 2.19 -2.60 9.59
N ILE A 91 2.19 -1.36 10.09
CA ILE A 91 2.18 -0.18 9.23
C ILE A 91 3.52 0.54 9.40
N MET A 92 4.18 0.80 8.29
CA MET A 92 5.49 1.44 8.23
C MET A 92 5.40 2.76 7.46
N PHE A 93 6.00 3.79 8.05
CA PHE A 93 6.10 5.12 7.46
C PHE A 93 7.57 5.54 7.39
N TYR A 94 7.94 6.15 6.26
CA TYR A 94 9.22 6.83 6.12
C TYR A 94 8.95 8.33 6.02
N ILE A 95 9.62 9.12 6.86
CA ILE A 95 9.57 10.57 6.82
C ILE A 95 11.00 11.07 6.63
N ALA A 96 11.27 11.71 5.49
CA ALA A 96 12.57 12.25 5.15
C ALA A 96 12.45 13.74 4.83
N GLN A 97 13.46 14.52 5.19
CA GLN A 97 13.53 15.95 4.90
C GLN A 97 14.91 16.31 4.35
N GLU A 98 14.94 16.90 3.16
CA GLU A 98 16.17 17.40 2.56
C GLU A 98 16.71 18.62 3.32
N GLY A 99 18.04 18.70 3.44
CA GLY A 99 18.72 19.84 4.05
C GLY A 99 18.62 19.91 5.58
N ALA A 100 18.09 18.87 6.22
CA ALA A 100 17.95 18.79 7.67
C ALA A 100 18.72 17.60 8.24
N THR A 101 19.36 17.79 9.40
CA THR A 101 19.98 16.70 10.17
C THR A 101 18.99 15.95 11.05
N VAL A 102 17.83 16.58 11.32
CA VAL A 102 16.69 16.00 12.02
C VAL A 102 15.44 16.51 11.31
N VAL A 103 14.49 15.62 11.01
CA VAL A 103 13.21 16.02 10.42
C VAL A 103 12.49 16.97 11.37
N ASP A 104 11.97 18.07 10.83
CA ASP A 104 11.22 19.07 11.58
C ASP A 104 10.03 18.41 12.27
N SER A 105 9.93 18.64 13.59
CA SER A 105 8.87 18.11 14.44
C SER A 105 7.46 18.38 13.91
N LYS A 106 7.25 19.45 13.13
CA LYS A 106 5.94 19.71 12.52
C LYS A 106 5.46 18.59 11.59
N TYR A 107 6.38 17.81 11.03
CA TYR A 107 6.08 16.67 10.16
C TYR A 107 6.05 15.33 10.92
N THR A 108 6.82 15.19 12.00
CA THR A 108 6.92 13.92 12.75
C THR A 108 6.00 13.85 13.95
N LYS A 109 5.64 14.98 14.57
CA LYS A 109 4.93 15.02 15.85
C LYS A 109 3.61 14.25 15.82
N LEU A 110 2.85 14.36 14.74
CA LEU A 110 1.59 13.61 14.60
C LEU A 110 1.82 12.09 14.63
N PHE A 111 2.93 11.61 14.06
CA PHE A 111 3.28 10.19 14.05
C PHE A 111 3.90 9.74 15.37
N GLU A 112 4.70 10.60 16.01
CA GLU A 112 5.24 10.37 17.34
C GLU A 112 4.12 10.28 18.38
N ASP A 113 3.11 11.16 18.28
CA ASP A 113 1.93 11.19 19.15
C ASP A 113 1.01 9.96 18.95
N LEU A 114 1.11 9.26 17.81
CA LEU A 114 0.40 7.98 17.59
C LEU A 114 1.03 6.81 18.35
N GLY A 115 2.32 6.92 18.74
CA GLY A 115 3.04 5.87 19.47
C GLY A 115 3.39 4.65 18.63
N ALA A 116 4.43 4.75 17.79
CA ALA A 116 4.91 3.63 17.00
C ALA A 116 5.60 2.55 17.87
N VAL A 117 5.43 1.28 17.50
CA VAL A 117 6.10 0.14 18.15
C VAL A 117 7.63 0.23 18.03
N VAL A 118 8.09 0.70 16.87
CA VAL A 118 9.52 0.95 16.59
C VAL A 118 9.65 2.31 15.92
N THR A 119 10.62 3.09 16.37
CA THR A 119 11.03 4.33 15.72
C THR A 119 12.53 4.30 15.52
N ASP A 120 12.97 4.50 14.28
CA ASP A 120 14.37 4.72 13.95
C ASP A 120 14.57 6.15 13.43
N LYS A 121 15.73 6.74 13.71
CA LYS A 121 16.06 8.12 13.35
C LYS A 121 17.49 8.16 12.83
N GLY A 122 17.68 8.82 11.69
CA GLY A 122 19.00 8.95 11.07
C GLY A 122 19.10 10.16 10.16
N SER A 123 20.32 10.45 9.71
CA SER A 123 20.62 11.43 8.67
C SER A 123 21.83 10.97 7.85
N GLY A 124 22.01 11.58 6.68
CA GLY A 124 23.21 11.38 5.86
C GLY A 124 23.01 11.89 4.44
N ASP A 125 23.69 11.28 3.47
CA ASP A 125 23.68 11.73 2.09
C ASP A 125 22.46 11.24 1.30
N TYR A 126 21.96 12.08 0.39
CA TYR A 126 20.87 11.72 -0.53
C TYR A 126 21.18 10.45 -1.35
N THR A 127 22.45 10.17 -1.63
CA THR A 127 22.88 8.96 -2.35
C THR A 127 22.59 7.67 -1.58
N GLN A 128 22.37 7.75 -0.27
CA GLN A 128 22.04 6.61 0.60
C GLN A 128 20.53 6.44 0.80
N LEU A 129 19.69 7.32 0.22
CA LEU A 129 18.25 7.28 0.39
C LEU A 129 17.65 5.92 0.04
N SER A 130 18.12 5.27 -1.03
CA SER A 130 17.66 3.93 -1.40
C SER A 130 17.99 2.89 -0.34
N ALA A 131 19.13 3.00 0.35
CA ALA A 131 19.50 2.07 1.42
C ALA A 131 18.61 2.26 2.66
N TRP A 132 18.40 3.51 3.09
CA TRP A 132 17.53 3.82 4.24
C TRP A 132 16.08 3.38 4.03
N THR A 133 15.63 3.42 2.78
CA THR A 133 14.28 3.04 2.40
C THR A 133 14.16 1.57 2.01
N GLY A 134 15.24 0.79 2.08
CA GLY A 134 15.21 -0.65 1.77
C GLY A 134 14.95 -0.94 0.28
N ASN A 135 15.44 -0.09 -0.62
CA ASN A 135 15.28 -0.17 -2.07
C ASN A 135 16.63 -0.17 -2.82
N ASP A 136 17.75 -0.33 -2.13
CA ASP A 136 19.06 -0.43 -2.77
C ASP A 136 19.31 -1.82 -3.38
N ASN A 137 20.44 -1.97 -4.08
CA ASN A 137 20.82 -3.23 -4.71
C ASN A 137 21.04 -4.39 -3.72
N GLN A 138 21.17 -4.12 -2.42
CA GLN A 138 21.31 -5.14 -1.37
C GLN A 138 19.98 -5.47 -0.69
N SER A 139 18.95 -4.68 -0.94
CA SER A 139 17.63 -4.85 -0.36
C SER A 139 16.82 -5.93 -1.08
N PRO A 140 15.92 -6.65 -0.39
CA PRO A 140 15.18 -7.78 -0.93
C PRO A 140 14.41 -7.52 -2.23
N PRO A 141 13.81 -6.34 -2.48
CA PRO A 141 13.19 -6.07 -3.77
C PRO A 141 14.15 -6.23 -4.97
N CYS A 142 15.45 -5.99 -4.75
CA CYS A 142 16.49 -6.12 -5.77
C CYS A 142 17.19 -7.50 -5.76
N GLN A 143 16.90 -8.35 -4.77
CA GLN A 143 17.50 -9.69 -4.67
C GLN A 143 16.76 -10.71 -5.55
N LYS A 144 17.54 -11.57 -6.23
CA LYS A 144 17.00 -12.67 -7.04
C LYS A 144 16.71 -13.91 -6.18
N ALA A 145 15.83 -13.75 -5.19
CA ALA A 145 15.51 -14.80 -4.23
C ALA A 145 14.61 -15.94 -4.77
N GLY A 146 14.21 -15.89 -6.05
CA GLY A 146 13.30 -16.89 -6.64
C GLY A 146 11.83 -16.74 -6.26
N LEU A 147 11.47 -15.63 -5.60
CA LEU A 147 10.10 -15.32 -5.18
C LEU A 147 9.25 -14.82 -6.35
N ALA A 148 7.97 -15.19 -6.35
CA ALA A 148 6.95 -14.49 -7.12
C ALA A 148 6.69 -13.13 -6.48
N ASN A 149 6.65 -12.08 -7.30
CA ASN A 149 6.34 -10.71 -6.90
C ASN A 149 5.29 -10.18 -7.88
N VAL A 150 4.00 -10.25 -7.51
CA VAL A 150 2.89 -9.83 -8.39
C VAL A 150 2.18 -8.62 -7.80
N ARG A 151 2.03 -7.57 -8.62
CA ARG A 151 1.44 -6.28 -8.22
C ARG A 151 0.05 -6.08 -8.80
N PHE A 152 -0.79 -5.34 -8.07
CA PHE A 152 -2.18 -5.05 -8.45
C PHE A 152 -2.46 -3.54 -8.31
N PRO A 153 -1.85 -2.69 -9.14
CA PRO A 153 -1.79 -1.25 -8.92
C PRO A 153 -3.15 -0.59 -9.08
N ILE A 154 -3.35 0.51 -8.37
CA ILE A 154 -4.43 1.46 -8.56
C ILE A 154 -3.99 2.86 -8.16
N ASP A 155 -4.27 3.83 -9.03
CA ASP A 155 -4.04 5.24 -8.75
C ASP A 155 -5.30 5.89 -8.16
N LEU A 156 -5.15 6.59 -7.04
CA LEU A 156 -6.22 7.26 -6.31
C LEU A 156 -5.97 8.78 -6.23
N GLU A 157 -7.04 9.56 -6.10
CA GLU A 157 -6.95 11.01 -5.90
C GLU A 157 -6.82 11.38 -4.42
N THR A 158 -7.45 10.62 -3.53
CA THR A 158 -7.44 10.88 -2.08
C THR A 158 -7.35 9.59 -1.31
N TYR A 159 -6.92 9.68 -0.04
CA TYR A 159 -7.10 8.59 0.91
C TYR A 159 -8.58 8.49 1.30
N CYS A 160 -9.02 7.26 1.55
CA CYS A 160 -10.36 6.93 2.02
C CYS A 160 -10.23 6.09 3.30
N ILE A 161 -10.49 6.67 4.48
CA ILE A 161 -10.17 6.04 5.78
C ILE A 161 -10.92 4.71 5.95
N GLU A 162 -12.18 4.66 5.58
CA GLU A 162 -13.03 3.47 5.67
C GLU A 162 -12.47 2.35 4.80
N THR A 163 -12.09 2.68 3.55
CA THR A 163 -11.50 1.72 2.62
C THR A 163 -10.13 1.25 3.07
N GLN A 164 -9.30 2.14 3.62
CA GLN A 164 -8.01 1.77 4.20
C GLN A 164 -8.18 0.70 5.29
N ARG A 165 -9.17 0.86 6.16
CA ARG A 165 -9.49 -0.13 7.21
C ARG A 165 -9.97 -1.45 6.62
N ILE A 166 -10.86 -1.41 5.62
CA ILE A 166 -11.34 -2.62 4.93
C ILE A 166 -10.16 -3.37 4.31
N VAL A 167 -9.30 -2.65 3.59
CA VAL A 167 -8.15 -3.22 2.88
C VAL A 167 -7.09 -3.76 3.85
N TYR A 168 -6.85 -3.08 4.98
CA TYR A 168 -6.00 -3.58 6.06
C TYR A 168 -6.52 -4.92 6.60
N ASN A 169 -7.83 -5.01 6.89
CA ASN A 169 -8.45 -6.23 7.39
C ASN A 169 -8.39 -7.38 6.38
N LEU A 170 -8.75 -7.10 5.12
CA LEU A 170 -8.62 -8.07 4.03
C LEU A 170 -7.19 -8.57 3.90
N PHE A 171 -6.21 -7.67 4.03
CA PHE A 171 -4.82 -8.06 3.97
C PHE A 171 -4.44 -8.97 5.14
N ALA A 172 -4.77 -8.57 6.37
CA ALA A 172 -4.53 -9.35 7.58
C ALA A 172 -5.12 -10.77 7.50
N GLU A 173 -6.38 -10.87 7.06
CA GLU A 173 -7.08 -12.14 6.88
C GLU A 173 -6.42 -12.98 5.78
N GLY A 174 -6.13 -12.39 4.62
CA GLY A 174 -5.55 -13.12 3.49
C GLY A 174 -4.15 -13.67 3.77
N THR A 175 -3.31 -12.93 4.49
CA THR A 175 -1.98 -13.40 4.91
C THR A 175 -2.04 -14.43 6.04
N LYS A 176 -3.04 -14.33 6.92
CA LYS A 176 -3.29 -15.33 7.98
C LYS A 176 -3.82 -16.65 7.41
N ASP A 177 -4.79 -16.57 6.49
CA ASP A 177 -5.39 -17.73 5.82
C ASP A 177 -4.44 -18.38 4.80
N THR A 178 -3.41 -17.64 4.40
CA THR A 178 -2.38 -18.12 3.47
C THR A 178 -1.00 -17.70 3.95
N PRO A 179 -0.39 -18.45 4.89
CA PRO A 179 0.93 -18.09 5.44
C PRO A 179 2.04 -17.93 4.38
N ALA A 180 1.89 -18.55 3.21
CA ALA A 180 2.80 -18.35 2.07
C ALA A 180 2.87 -16.89 1.59
N PHE A 181 1.88 -16.06 1.91
CA PHE A 181 1.79 -14.64 1.56
C PHE A 181 2.32 -13.72 2.66
N ALA A 182 2.90 -14.24 3.74
CA ALA A 182 3.37 -13.46 4.89
C ALA A 182 4.41 -12.38 4.54
N ASN A 183 5.12 -12.51 3.41
CA ASN A 183 6.08 -11.51 2.93
C ASN A 183 5.48 -10.47 1.96
N SER A 184 4.16 -10.49 1.78
CA SER A 184 3.43 -9.53 0.94
C SER A 184 3.36 -8.17 1.61
N LEU A 185 3.01 -7.15 0.82
CA LEU A 185 2.94 -5.77 1.29
C LEU A 185 1.92 -4.97 0.51
N LEU A 186 1.31 -3.98 1.17
CA LEU A 186 0.51 -2.96 0.50
C LEU A 186 1.30 -1.67 0.51
N LEU A 187 1.69 -1.22 -0.68
CA LEU A 187 2.35 0.07 -0.86
C LEU A 187 1.30 1.15 -1.01
N PHE A 188 1.36 2.19 -0.16
CA PHE A 188 0.66 3.46 -0.40
C PHE A 188 1.70 4.54 -0.69
N GLU A 189 1.88 4.85 -1.96
CA GLU A 189 2.87 5.78 -2.45
C GLU A 189 2.24 7.16 -2.71
N GLY A 190 2.45 8.10 -1.80
CA GLY A 190 2.05 9.50 -1.90
C GLY A 190 3.27 10.42 -2.06
N TYR A 191 3.44 11.00 -3.25
CA TYR A 191 4.55 11.90 -3.56
C TYR A 191 4.05 13.30 -3.89
N SER A 192 4.96 14.28 -3.84
CA SER A 192 4.77 15.61 -4.41
C SER A 192 4.39 15.51 -5.91
N THR A 193 3.16 15.88 -6.26
CA THR A 193 2.62 15.75 -7.63
C THR A 193 2.69 17.03 -8.46
N GLN A 194 3.26 18.12 -7.95
CA GLN A 194 3.31 19.44 -8.61
C GLN A 194 3.95 19.34 -10.00
N GLY A 195 5.12 18.68 -10.10
CA GLY A 195 5.81 18.49 -11.37
C GLY A 195 5.03 17.60 -12.35
N VAL A 196 4.35 16.56 -11.85
CA VAL A 196 3.51 15.68 -12.66
C VAL A 196 2.30 16.43 -13.21
N LYS A 197 1.68 17.29 -12.39
CA LYS A 197 0.48 18.07 -12.72
C LYS A 197 0.76 19.31 -13.56
N ALA A 198 1.95 19.89 -13.46
CA ALA A 198 2.35 21.07 -14.23
C ALA A 198 2.48 20.81 -15.74
N ILE A 199 2.59 19.53 -16.13
CA ILE A 199 2.79 19.13 -17.51
C ILE A 199 1.46 18.68 -18.12
N SER A 200 1.16 19.19 -19.32
CA SER A 200 -0.08 18.84 -20.05
C SER A 200 -0.19 17.32 -20.27
N SER A 201 -1.41 16.80 -20.08
CA SER A 201 -1.74 15.39 -20.31
C SER A 201 -1.41 14.94 -21.75
N GLU A 202 -1.50 15.85 -22.72
CA GLU A 202 -1.26 15.60 -24.15
C GLU A 202 0.23 15.49 -24.54
N SER A 203 1.12 15.98 -23.67
CA SER A 203 2.54 16.10 -23.97
C SER A 203 3.32 14.77 -23.83
N THR A 204 2.77 13.77 -23.14
CA THR A 204 3.41 12.47 -22.93
C THR A 204 2.41 11.31 -23.01
N ALA A 205 2.92 10.07 -22.92
CA ALA A 205 2.09 8.87 -22.90
C ALA A 205 1.39 8.59 -21.56
N PHE A 206 1.78 9.25 -20.45
CA PHE A 206 1.19 9.00 -19.13
C PHE A 206 -0.14 9.73 -18.94
N ALA A 207 -1.20 8.99 -18.65
CA ALA A 207 -2.58 9.50 -18.65
C ALA A 207 -3.02 10.11 -17.32
N PHE A 208 -2.62 9.54 -16.19
CA PHE A 208 -3.31 9.74 -14.92
C PHE A 208 -2.72 10.84 -14.04
N ARG A 209 -2.39 11.99 -14.65
CA ARG A 209 -1.69 13.11 -13.99
C ARG A 209 -2.45 13.75 -12.83
N ALA A 210 -3.77 13.62 -12.78
CA ALA A 210 -4.61 14.19 -11.72
C ALA A 210 -4.50 13.43 -10.39
N ASN A 211 -4.16 12.13 -10.44
CA ASN A 211 -4.09 11.26 -9.28
C ASN A 211 -2.93 11.67 -8.35
N ASN A 212 -3.09 11.38 -7.06
CA ASN A 212 -2.13 11.78 -6.01
C ASN A 212 -1.41 10.59 -5.39
N LEU A 213 -2.02 9.41 -5.45
CA LEU A 213 -1.58 8.22 -4.73
C LEU A 213 -1.46 7.07 -5.72
N LEU A 214 -0.31 6.40 -5.70
CA LEU A 214 -0.16 5.08 -6.31
C LEU A 214 -0.28 4.05 -5.19
N VAL A 215 -1.27 3.16 -5.28
CA VAL A 215 -1.45 2.08 -4.32
C VAL A 215 -1.18 0.76 -5.00
N SER A 216 -0.33 -0.07 -4.42
CA SER A 216 0.07 -1.35 -5.00
C SER A 216 0.11 -2.45 -3.95
N PRO A 217 -0.95 -3.27 -3.82
CA PRO A 217 -0.83 -4.61 -3.29
C PRO A 217 0.24 -5.39 -4.06
N LEU A 218 1.29 -5.81 -3.36
CA LEU A 218 2.35 -6.68 -3.85
C LEU A 218 2.23 -8.00 -3.09
N ILE A 219 1.80 -9.04 -3.79
CA ILE A 219 1.72 -10.38 -3.23
C ILE A 219 3.04 -11.10 -3.52
N THR A 220 3.77 -11.40 -2.45
CA THR A 220 5.10 -12.01 -2.50
C THR A 220 5.06 -13.38 -1.87
N TYR A 221 5.49 -14.39 -2.63
CA TYR A 221 5.44 -15.79 -2.18
C TYR A 221 6.44 -16.67 -2.92
N GLN A 222 6.81 -17.77 -2.28
CA GLN A 222 7.56 -18.84 -2.93
C GLN A 222 6.59 -19.68 -3.75
N ARG A 223 6.88 -19.87 -5.05
CA ARG A 223 6.10 -20.80 -5.86
C ARG A 223 6.36 -22.23 -5.42
N ASP A 224 5.29 -23.01 -5.31
CA ASP A 224 5.31 -24.46 -5.05
C ASP A 224 5.12 -25.29 -6.34
N GLY A 225 5.05 -24.62 -7.49
CA GLY A 225 4.77 -25.23 -8.79
C GLY A 225 3.29 -25.50 -9.06
N SER A 226 2.40 -25.19 -8.11
CA SER A 226 0.96 -25.37 -8.27
C SER A 226 0.31 -24.14 -8.91
N VAL A 227 -0.62 -24.38 -9.83
CA VAL A 227 -1.48 -23.32 -10.39
C VAL A 227 -2.44 -22.77 -9.31
N ALA A 228 -2.73 -23.56 -8.28
CA ALA A 228 -3.66 -23.19 -7.22
C ALA A 228 -3.11 -22.05 -6.36
N LEU A 229 -1.83 -22.08 -5.96
CA LEU A 229 -1.22 -21.01 -5.18
C LEU A 229 -1.13 -19.71 -6.00
N ASP A 230 -0.70 -19.82 -7.26
CA ASP A 230 -0.62 -18.67 -8.19
C ASP A 230 -2.00 -18.03 -8.40
N LYS A 231 -3.05 -18.85 -8.56
CA LYS A 231 -4.44 -18.36 -8.65
C LYS A 231 -4.88 -17.70 -7.34
N LYS A 232 -4.58 -18.29 -6.19
CA LYS A 232 -4.94 -17.73 -4.87
C LYS A 232 -4.28 -16.36 -4.67
N ALA A 233 -3.03 -16.19 -5.08
CA ALA A 233 -2.33 -14.91 -5.04
C ALA A 233 -2.98 -13.88 -5.96
N ALA A 234 -3.37 -14.29 -7.17
CA ALA A 234 -4.09 -13.45 -8.12
C ALA A 234 -5.44 -12.98 -7.58
N ASP A 235 -6.25 -13.90 -7.05
CA ASP A 235 -7.56 -13.58 -6.49
C ASP A 235 -7.44 -12.63 -5.29
N PHE A 236 -6.46 -12.87 -4.42
CA PHE A 236 -6.19 -12.03 -3.26
C PHE A 236 -5.74 -10.61 -3.63
N GLY A 237 -4.76 -10.48 -4.52
CA GLY A 237 -4.31 -9.16 -4.97
C GLY A 237 -5.41 -8.37 -5.70
N LYS A 238 -6.22 -9.06 -6.52
CA LYS A 238 -7.39 -8.45 -7.17
C LYS A 238 -8.45 -8.00 -6.17
N SER A 239 -8.73 -8.77 -5.12
CA SER A 239 -9.73 -8.37 -4.12
C SER A 239 -9.31 -7.09 -3.38
N LEU A 240 -8.03 -6.96 -3.04
CA LEU A 240 -7.48 -5.74 -2.44
C LEU A 240 -7.61 -4.54 -3.38
N ARG A 241 -7.23 -4.70 -4.66
CA ARG A 241 -7.39 -3.63 -5.67
C ARG A 241 -8.85 -3.24 -5.88
N GLN A 242 -9.76 -4.21 -5.93
CA GLN A 242 -11.18 -3.94 -6.12
C GLN A 242 -11.81 -3.24 -4.92
N ALA A 243 -11.39 -3.57 -3.69
CA ALA A 243 -11.81 -2.84 -2.50
C ALA A 243 -11.36 -1.37 -2.55
N LEU A 244 -10.11 -1.12 -2.96
CA LEU A 244 -9.59 0.23 -3.19
C LEU A 244 -10.37 0.98 -4.27
N HIS A 245 -10.66 0.33 -5.40
CA HIS A 245 -11.44 0.92 -6.50
C HIS A 245 -12.86 1.28 -6.06
N HIS A 246 -13.56 0.34 -5.43
CA HIS A 246 -14.91 0.57 -4.90
C HIS A 246 -14.93 1.73 -3.90
N GLY A 247 -13.95 1.75 -2.99
CA GLY A 247 -13.77 2.81 -2.01
C GLY A 247 -13.49 4.19 -2.60
N SER A 248 -12.83 4.23 -3.76
CA SER A 248 -12.57 5.49 -4.47
C SER A 248 -13.84 6.16 -5.02
N GLY A 249 -14.94 5.40 -5.17
CA GLY A 249 -16.19 5.89 -5.77
C GLY A 249 -16.10 6.21 -7.26
N ARG A 250 -14.99 5.88 -7.92
CA ARG A 250 -14.77 6.15 -9.34
C ARG A 250 -15.36 5.06 -10.21
N SER A 251 -15.83 5.45 -11.39
CA SER A 251 -16.17 4.51 -12.47
C SER A 251 -14.94 4.02 -13.23
N GLU A 252 -13.87 4.82 -13.25
CA GLU A 252 -12.64 4.55 -13.97
C GLU A 252 -11.58 3.97 -13.02
N MET A 253 -11.00 2.84 -13.42
CA MET A 253 -9.85 2.26 -12.73
C MET A 253 -8.59 2.74 -13.43
N HIS A 254 -7.78 3.52 -12.74
CA HIS A 254 -6.50 4.02 -13.23
C HIS A 254 -5.39 3.12 -12.68
N THR A 255 -4.52 2.60 -13.53
CA THR A 255 -3.47 1.68 -13.12
C THR A 255 -2.12 2.06 -13.72
N TYR A 256 -1.08 2.04 -12.89
CA TYR A 256 0.27 2.35 -13.36
C TYR A 256 0.87 1.16 -14.13
N VAL A 257 1.11 1.37 -15.43
CA VAL A 257 1.53 0.31 -16.36
C VAL A 257 2.75 -0.47 -15.89
N ASN A 258 3.73 0.17 -15.23
CA ASN A 258 4.94 -0.52 -14.77
C ASN A 258 4.68 -1.57 -13.69
N TYR A 259 3.53 -1.48 -13.00
CA TYR A 259 3.13 -2.39 -11.93
C TYR A 259 1.95 -3.29 -12.37
N ALA A 260 1.47 -3.17 -13.61
CA ALA A 260 0.29 -3.88 -14.09
C ALA A 260 0.40 -5.40 -13.88
N TYR A 261 -0.70 -6.01 -13.46
CA TYR A 261 -0.80 -7.45 -13.28
C TYR A 261 -0.89 -8.18 -14.63
N GLY A 262 -1.59 -7.56 -15.59
CA GLY A 262 -1.89 -8.10 -16.92
C GLY A 262 -3.37 -8.39 -17.17
N ASP A 263 -4.27 -8.08 -16.22
CA ASP A 263 -5.73 -8.20 -16.39
C ASP A 263 -6.41 -6.84 -16.61
N GLU A 264 -5.65 -5.76 -16.61
CA GLU A 264 -6.10 -4.41 -16.87
C GLU A 264 -6.50 -4.24 -18.34
N SER A 265 -7.57 -3.47 -18.58
CA SER A 265 -7.92 -3.04 -19.94
C SER A 265 -6.94 -1.97 -20.44
N LEU A 266 -6.90 -1.75 -21.77
CA LEU A 266 -6.11 -0.66 -22.34
C LEU A 266 -6.48 0.71 -21.76
N ASN A 267 -7.75 0.94 -21.44
CA ASN A 267 -8.16 2.19 -20.80
C ASN A 267 -7.56 2.34 -19.39
N ASN A 268 -7.48 1.24 -18.65
CA ASN A 268 -6.95 1.28 -17.29
C ASN A 268 -5.46 1.65 -17.25
N VAL A 269 -4.66 1.21 -18.24
CA VAL A 269 -3.21 1.46 -18.28
C VAL A 269 -2.80 2.65 -19.15
N TYR A 270 -3.54 2.91 -20.24
CA TYR A 270 -3.20 3.90 -21.26
C TYR A 270 -4.19 5.05 -21.35
N GLY A 271 -5.07 5.22 -20.37
CA GLY A 271 -6.00 6.35 -20.33
C GLY A 271 -7.28 6.13 -21.12
N TYR A 272 -8.31 6.85 -20.70
CA TYR A 272 -9.66 6.77 -21.26
C TYR A 272 -9.87 7.72 -22.45
N GLU A 273 -8.91 8.62 -22.71
CA GLU A 273 -8.99 9.54 -23.85
C GLU A 273 -8.63 8.83 -25.16
N GLU A 274 -9.54 8.87 -26.13
CA GLU A 274 -9.39 8.17 -27.42
C GLU A 274 -8.09 8.55 -28.15
N TRP A 275 -7.79 9.86 -28.19
CA TRP A 275 -6.64 10.40 -28.93
C TRP A 275 -5.30 9.77 -28.50
N ARG A 276 -5.16 9.42 -27.22
CA ARG A 276 -3.89 8.91 -26.67
C ARG A 276 -3.64 7.51 -27.17
N GLN A 277 -4.64 6.65 -27.06
CA GLN A 277 -4.54 5.27 -27.54
C GLN A 277 -4.42 5.21 -29.06
N GLU A 278 -5.12 6.07 -29.80
CA GLU A 278 -4.96 6.17 -31.25
C GLU A 278 -3.53 6.53 -31.66
N LYS A 279 -2.96 7.55 -31.00
CA LYS A 279 -1.58 7.97 -31.21
C LYS A 279 -0.59 6.84 -30.88
N LEU A 280 -0.76 6.17 -29.74
CA LEU A 280 0.11 5.06 -29.34
C LEU A 280 0.00 3.87 -30.30
N LYS A 281 -1.22 3.48 -30.70
CA LYS A 281 -1.45 2.41 -31.70
C LYS A 281 -0.85 2.75 -33.06
N LYS A 282 -0.94 4.02 -33.49
CA LYS A 282 -0.28 4.48 -34.73
C LYS A 282 1.24 4.37 -34.64
N LEU A 283 1.84 4.78 -33.51
CA LEU A 283 3.27 4.63 -33.28
C LEU A 283 3.69 3.16 -33.23
N LYS A 284 2.93 2.30 -32.55
CA LYS A 284 3.17 0.84 -32.51
C LYS A 284 3.22 0.23 -33.90
N ARG A 285 2.26 0.55 -34.77
CA ARG A 285 2.27 0.07 -36.17
C ARG A 285 3.45 0.60 -36.99
N MET A 286 3.91 1.81 -36.71
CA MET A 286 5.03 2.43 -37.42
C MET A 286 6.37 1.80 -37.01
N TYR A 287 6.59 1.60 -35.72
CA TYR A 287 7.90 1.20 -35.17
C TYR A 287 8.02 -0.31 -34.90
N ASP A 288 6.91 -1.01 -34.70
CA ASP A 288 6.89 -2.47 -34.52
C ASP A 288 5.69 -3.11 -35.27
N PRO A 289 5.70 -3.05 -36.61
CA PRO A 289 4.61 -3.57 -37.45
C PRO A 289 4.42 -5.08 -37.35
N HIS A 290 5.40 -5.82 -36.82
CA HIS A 290 5.37 -7.27 -36.68
C HIS A 290 5.14 -7.74 -35.25
N GLY A 291 4.90 -6.83 -34.30
CA GLY A 291 4.61 -7.18 -32.90
C GLY A 291 5.75 -7.91 -32.20
N ARG A 292 7.01 -7.61 -32.54
CA ARG A 292 8.19 -8.24 -31.93
C ARG A 292 8.35 -7.87 -30.45
N PHE A 293 7.76 -6.75 -30.02
CA PHE A 293 7.82 -6.23 -28.66
C PHE A 293 6.43 -6.24 -28.00
N ASN A 294 5.86 -7.44 -27.78
CA ASN A 294 4.49 -7.63 -27.25
C ASN A 294 4.42 -8.31 -25.87
N PHE A 295 5.53 -8.36 -25.13
CA PHE A 295 5.60 -9.15 -23.91
C PHE A 295 4.75 -8.61 -22.75
N TYR A 296 4.93 -7.34 -22.36
CA TYR A 296 4.32 -6.78 -21.15
C TYR A 296 3.42 -5.59 -21.49
N ALA A 297 2.15 -5.70 -21.13
CA ALA A 297 1.10 -4.69 -21.34
C ALA A 297 1.12 -4.03 -22.74
N PRO A 298 1.09 -4.78 -23.86
CA PRO A 298 1.16 -4.18 -25.19
C PRO A 298 -0.08 -3.33 -25.52
N ILE A 299 0.13 -2.19 -26.20
CA ILE A 299 -0.96 -1.32 -26.70
C ILE A 299 -1.71 -1.92 -27.92
N ALA A 300 -1.06 -2.83 -28.65
CA ALA A 300 -1.60 -3.57 -29.81
C ALA A 300 -0.74 -4.81 -30.13
#